data_AF-A0A3A8QDN5-F1
#
_entry.id   AF-A0A3A8QDN5-F1
#
_cell.length_a   1.000
_cell.length_b   1.000
_cell.length_c   1.000
_cell.angle_alpha   90.00
_cell.angle_beta   90.00
_cell.angle_gamma   90.00
#
_symmetry.space_group_name_H-M   'P 1'
#
loop_
_entity.id
_entity.type
_entity.pdbx_description
1 polymer ?
#
loop_
_entity_poly.entity_id
_entity_poly.type
_entity_poly.pdbx_seq_one_letter_code
_entity_poly.pdbx_strand_id
1 'polypeptide(L)'
;MSHVSSLRRRPPSAVQPVSQRPAVAAPPSSRSTGPVDTFTPSASPAPAPRSGYSEPVAAKDLPDPGTGTGILTLNLANGQERGGYRTPEGRERQAKLIRETGATLVAFQEVDTNVDRSGNANTSLDVVRRFNPAFDRFTSGEPVPTVPIGADAPDTALRKGSDGTTLYQTPQGTLVTGESFSGDDRGGLGDSGADATYGNAFYVGAPHKVVEAYTLALPPTPGGDGPPVATAEELAALGDGKLTDAERDALGQRNEALRKGSPLEPRSALVTRVVGPDGRERSVITTHLSKNGDKELRARQLAYLAQVAQAESKGPPAREVVVLGDFNSSTKEVGAALEGAGLNRVVGGKKETGANYDQIWVSGGTATDTNAQVEAGRASDHKYAGYTVLR
;
A
#
# COMPACT_ATOMS: atom_id res chain seq x y z
N MET A 1 31.07 59.53 30.14
CA MET A 1 30.89 58.21 29.50
C MET A 1 29.45 57.75 29.73
N SER A 2 28.91 56.98 28.78
CA SER A 2 27.53 56.45 28.68
C SER A 2 26.58 57.28 27.80
N HIS A 3 26.69 57.02 26.49
CA HIS A 3 25.71 57.39 25.47
C HIS A 3 24.54 56.41 25.47
N VAL A 4 23.32 56.94 25.53
CA VAL A 4 22.06 56.21 25.30
C VAL A 4 21.67 56.40 23.83
N SER A 5 21.57 55.32 23.08
CA SER A 5 21.22 55.32 21.65
C SER A 5 19.72 55.09 21.47
N SER A 6 19.02 56.06 20.88
CA SER A 6 17.59 55.99 20.55
C SER A 6 17.37 55.32 19.19
N LEU A 7 16.66 54.19 19.16
CA LEU A 7 16.21 53.54 17.93
C LEU A 7 15.00 54.30 17.35
N ARG A 8 15.19 54.94 16.19
CA ARG A 8 14.12 55.53 15.38
C ARG A 8 13.38 54.44 14.59
N ARG A 9 12.05 54.39 14.73
CA ARG A 9 11.13 53.59 13.91
C ARG A 9 11.10 54.12 12.47
N ARG A 10 11.20 53.23 11.48
CA ARG A 10 10.93 53.52 10.06
C ARG A 10 9.41 53.56 9.81
N PRO A 11 8.91 54.47 8.94
CA PRO A 11 7.52 54.43 8.48
C PRO A 11 7.31 53.33 7.41
N PRO A 12 6.07 52.87 7.21
CA PRO A 12 5.74 51.87 6.20
C PRO A 12 5.75 52.46 4.78
N SER A 13 6.24 51.66 3.83
CA SER A 13 6.28 51.97 2.40
C SER A 13 4.88 52.02 1.78
N ALA A 14 4.63 53.04 0.96
CA ALA A 14 3.41 53.19 0.17
C ALA A 14 3.33 52.15 -0.95
N VAL A 15 2.16 51.53 -1.09
CA VAL A 15 1.79 50.60 -2.18
C VAL A 15 1.49 51.41 -3.43
N GLN A 16 2.16 51.10 -4.55
CA GLN A 16 1.85 51.68 -5.87
C GLN A 16 0.65 50.95 -6.52
N PRO A 17 -0.24 51.68 -7.23
CA PRO A 17 -1.37 51.08 -7.93
C PRO A 17 -0.93 50.42 -9.24
N VAL A 18 -1.46 49.22 -9.50
CA VAL A 18 -1.26 48.46 -10.74
C VAL A 18 -2.07 49.12 -11.87
N SER A 19 -1.37 49.40 -12.97
CA SER A 19 -1.92 50.03 -14.18
C SER A 19 -2.91 49.11 -14.89
N GLN A 20 -4.13 49.61 -15.14
CA GLN A 20 -5.19 48.91 -15.88
C GLN A 20 -4.90 48.96 -17.40
N ARG A 21 -4.94 47.80 -18.06
CA ARG A 21 -4.91 47.67 -19.53
C ARG A 21 -6.27 48.03 -20.14
N PRO A 22 -6.30 48.63 -21.36
CA PRO A 22 -7.53 49.01 -22.03
C PRO A 22 -8.33 47.81 -22.54
N ALA A 23 -9.66 47.89 -22.41
CA ALA A 23 -10.62 46.92 -22.92
C ALA A 23 -10.73 46.98 -24.45
N VAL A 24 -10.58 45.83 -25.10
CA VAL A 24 -10.84 45.64 -26.53
C VAL A 24 -12.26 45.08 -26.68
N ALA A 25 -13.05 45.70 -27.56
CA ALA A 25 -14.44 45.34 -27.85
C ALA A 25 -14.57 43.93 -28.45
N ALA A 26 -15.59 43.19 -28.02
CA ALA A 26 -15.88 41.83 -28.46
C ALA A 26 -16.61 41.80 -29.82
N PRO A 27 -16.22 40.94 -30.77
CA PRO A 27 -17.00 40.64 -31.98
C PRO A 27 -18.12 39.61 -31.69
N PRO A 28 -19.13 39.51 -32.58
CA PRO A 28 -20.36 38.76 -32.32
C PRO A 28 -20.16 37.25 -32.28
N SER A 29 -21.00 36.62 -31.46
CA SER A 29 -21.00 35.20 -31.09
C SER A 29 -21.18 34.24 -32.27
N SER A 30 -20.10 33.61 -32.70
CA SER A 30 -20.16 32.29 -33.36
C SER A 30 -20.46 31.23 -32.29
N ARG A 31 -21.39 30.30 -32.58
CA ARG A 31 -21.68 29.13 -31.74
C ARG A 31 -20.38 28.35 -31.47
N SER A 32 -19.81 28.59 -30.30
CA SER A 32 -18.68 27.85 -29.76
C SER A 32 -19.17 26.45 -29.41
N THR A 33 -18.66 25.44 -30.12
CA THR A 33 -18.48 24.11 -29.56
C THR A 33 -17.68 24.30 -28.28
N GLY A 34 -18.32 24.14 -27.13
CA GLY A 34 -17.69 24.33 -25.83
C GLY A 34 -16.38 23.52 -25.73
N PRO A 35 -15.42 23.95 -24.91
CA PRO A 35 -14.23 23.16 -24.65
C PRO A 35 -14.66 21.75 -24.24
N VAL A 36 -14.23 20.75 -25.01
CA VAL A 36 -14.39 19.35 -24.64
C VAL A 36 -13.70 19.20 -23.29
N ASP A 37 -14.47 18.85 -22.26
CA ASP A 37 -13.94 18.56 -20.94
C ASP A 37 -13.04 17.32 -21.05
N THR A 38 -11.73 17.55 -21.14
CA THR A 38 -10.71 16.50 -21.15
C THR A 38 -10.46 15.89 -19.76
N PHE A 39 -11.16 16.37 -18.72
CA PHE A 39 -11.03 15.90 -17.34
C PHE A 39 -12.18 14.99 -16.90
N THR A 40 -13.25 14.90 -17.68
CA THR A 40 -14.24 13.83 -17.50
C THR A 40 -13.67 12.55 -18.12
N PRO A 41 -13.39 11.48 -17.34
CA PRO A 41 -12.94 10.22 -17.90
C PRO A 41 -13.97 9.76 -18.94
N SER A 42 -13.48 9.50 -20.16
CA SER A 42 -14.28 8.89 -21.22
C SER A 42 -15.02 7.70 -20.64
N ALA A 43 -16.31 7.57 -20.94
CA ALA A 43 -17.17 6.51 -20.41
C ALA A 43 -16.39 5.18 -20.41
N SER A 44 -16.19 4.62 -19.21
CA SER A 44 -15.37 3.44 -19.02
C SER A 44 -15.76 2.39 -20.06
N PRO A 45 -14.80 1.80 -20.80
CA PRO A 45 -15.10 0.71 -21.70
C PRO A 45 -15.89 -0.36 -20.95
N ALA A 46 -16.76 -1.07 -21.69
CA ALA A 46 -17.54 -2.17 -21.12
C ALA A 46 -16.64 -3.08 -20.27
N PRO A 47 -17.08 -3.51 -19.08
CA PRO A 47 -16.23 -4.26 -18.17
C PRO A 47 -15.69 -5.50 -18.90
N ALA A 48 -14.37 -5.67 -18.89
CA ALA A 48 -13.72 -6.86 -19.42
C ALA A 48 -14.35 -8.12 -18.80
N PRO A 49 -14.51 -9.22 -19.57
CA PRO A 49 -15.08 -10.45 -19.06
C PRO A 49 -14.29 -10.92 -17.83
N ARG A 50 -14.98 -11.06 -16.70
CA ARG A 50 -14.41 -11.58 -15.45
C ARG A 50 -14.71 -13.08 -15.40
N SER A 51 -13.68 -13.92 -15.44
CA SER A 51 -13.82 -15.33 -15.11
C SER A 51 -13.23 -15.58 -13.72
N GLY A 52 -13.92 -16.40 -12.94
CA GLY A 52 -13.54 -16.65 -11.55
C GLY A 52 -14.36 -17.78 -10.96
N TYR A 53 -13.93 -18.21 -9.78
CA TYR A 53 -14.56 -19.30 -9.05
C TYR A 53 -15.71 -18.77 -8.19
N SER A 54 -16.83 -19.48 -8.21
CA SER A 54 -17.97 -19.19 -7.32
C SER A 54 -17.79 -19.77 -5.92
N GLU A 55 -16.89 -20.73 -5.78
CA GLU A 55 -16.57 -21.43 -4.53
C GLU A 55 -15.07 -21.32 -4.23
N PRO A 56 -14.66 -21.46 -2.96
CA PRO A 56 -13.25 -21.54 -2.62
C PRO A 56 -12.55 -22.71 -3.31
N VAL A 57 -11.26 -22.56 -3.58
CA VAL A 57 -10.43 -23.57 -4.25
C VAL A 57 -9.12 -23.81 -3.49
N ALA A 58 -8.59 -25.02 -3.57
CA ALA A 58 -7.24 -25.27 -3.07
C ALA A 58 -6.21 -24.62 -3.99
N ALA A 59 -5.11 -24.13 -3.42
CA ALA A 59 -4.04 -23.45 -4.16
C ALA A 59 -3.50 -24.28 -5.33
N LYS A 60 -3.25 -25.57 -5.09
CA LYS A 60 -2.74 -26.52 -6.09
C LYS A 60 -3.69 -26.79 -7.28
N ASP A 61 -4.96 -26.41 -7.16
CA ASP A 61 -5.98 -26.63 -8.18
C ASP A 61 -6.18 -25.38 -9.06
N LEU A 62 -5.43 -24.30 -8.79
CA LEU A 62 -5.39 -23.12 -9.65
C LEU A 62 -4.64 -23.45 -10.96
N PRO A 63 -5.09 -22.92 -12.11
CA PRO A 63 -4.34 -23.00 -13.35
C PRO A 63 -3.04 -22.20 -13.26
N ASP A 64 -2.07 -22.58 -14.09
CA ASP A 64 -0.85 -21.79 -14.29
C ASP A 64 -1.21 -20.38 -14.81
N PRO A 65 -0.65 -19.29 -14.23
CA PRO A 65 -0.94 -17.93 -14.69
C PRO A 65 -0.49 -17.68 -16.13
N GLY A 66 0.39 -18.51 -16.69
CA GLY A 66 0.92 -18.40 -18.05
C GLY A 66 1.71 -17.11 -18.23
N THR A 67 1.30 -16.28 -19.18
CA THR A 67 1.88 -14.94 -19.39
C THR A 67 1.27 -13.87 -18.49
N GLY A 68 0.25 -14.21 -17.70
CA GLY A 68 -0.39 -13.29 -16.77
C GLY A 68 0.41 -13.10 -15.49
N THR A 69 -0.02 -12.14 -14.67
CA THR A 69 0.59 -11.85 -13.36
C THR A 69 -0.28 -12.39 -12.25
N GLY A 70 0.14 -13.48 -11.60
CA GLY A 70 -0.54 -14.02 -10.42
C GLY A 70 -0.33 -13.13 -9.20
N ILE A 71 -1.43 -12.66 -8.61
CA ILE A 71 -1.45 -11.80 -7.42
C ILE A 71 -2.17 -12.51 -6.27
N LEU A 72 -1.55 -12.55 -5.10
CA LEU A 72 -2.09 -13.13 -3.87
C LEU A 72 -2.12 -12.08 -2.75
N THR A 73 -3.18 -12.07 -1.94
CA THR A 73 -3.19 -11.41 -0.62
C THR A 73 -3.36 -12.45 0.48
N LEU A 74 -2.52 -12.38 1.51
CA LEU A 74 -2.49 -13.32 2.62
C LEU A 74 -2.20 -12.60 3.95
N ASN A 75 -3.14 -12.66 4.88
CA ASN A 75 -2.87 -12.29 6.28
C ASN A 75 -2.01 -13.38 6.94
N LEU A 76 -0.87 -13.01 7.53
CA LEU A 76 0.07 -13.94 8.19
C LEU A 76 -0.34 -14.35 9.60
N ALA A 77 -1.43 -13.79 10.15
CA ALA A 77 -2.06 -14.21 11.39
C ALA A 77 -1.13 -14.10 12.60
N ASN A 78 -0.39 -13.00 12.71
CA ASN A 78 0.62 -12.81 13.75
C ASN A 78 0.00 -12.49 15.12
N GLY A 79 -1.29 -12.74 15.36
CA GLY A 79 -2.03 -12.30 16.56
C GLY A 79 -2.79 -13.33 17.42
N GLN A 80 -3.18 -14.51 16.95
CA GLN A 80 -4.09 -15.39 17.74
C GLN A 80 -3.47 -16.65 18.37
N GLU A 81 -3.87 -16.89 19.62
CA GLU A 81 -3.47 -17.95 20.55
C GLU A 81 -3.75 -19.40 20.10
N ARG A 82 -4.26 -19.61 18.87
CA ARG A 82 -4.62 -20.93 18.34
C ARG A 82 -3.97 -21.17 16.97
N GLY A 83 -2.81 -21.81 16.91
CA GLY A 83 -2.49 -22.58 15.69
C GLY A 83 -1.05 -22.66 15.17
N GLY A 84 -0.06 -22.08 15.83
CA GLY A 84 1.35 -22.30 15.44
C GLY A 84 1.73 -21.74 14.06
N TYR A 85 1.17 -20.57 13.69
CA TYR A 85 1.55 -19.86 12.46
C TYR A 85 2.88 -19.10 12.61
N ARG A 86 3.20 -18.67 13.84
CA ARG A 86 4.47 -17.99 14.16
C ARG A 86 5.67 -18.93 14.22
N THR A 87 5.47 -20.24 14.11
CA THR A 87 6.53 -21.24 14.15
C THR A 87 7.19 -21.41 12.77
N PRO A 88 8.41 -21.97 12.69
CA PRO A 88 9.02 -22.32 11.41
C PRO A 88 8.11 -23.20 10.52
N GLU A 89 7.35 -24.13 11.11
CA GLU A 89 6.42 -24.98 10.38
C GLU A 89 5.21 -24.19 9.84
N GLY A 90 4.72 -23.19 10.58
CA GLY A 90 3.69 -22.27 10.11
C GLY A 90 4.14 -21.48 8.89
N ARG A 91 5.35 -20.92 8.96
CA ARG A 91 5.97 -20.16 7.87
C ARG A 91 6.26 -21.03 6.64
N GLU A 92 6.61 -22.30 6.85
CA GLU A 92 6.72 -23.27 5.74
C GLU A 92 5.35 -23.55 5.10
N ARG A 93 4.27 -23.65 5.87
CA ARG A 93 2.91 -23.81 5.30
C ARG A 93 2.49 -22.58 4.49
N GLN A 94 2.82 -21.38 4.95
CA GLN A 94 2.61 -20.13 4.22
C GLN A 94 3.42 -20.10 2.91
N ALA A 95 4.70 -20.45 2.96
CA ALA A 95 5.55 -20.54 1.77
C ALA A 95 5.07 -21.61 0.78
N LYS A 96 4.62 -22.77 1.27
CA LYS A 96 4.01 -23.83 0.44
C LYS A 96 2.74 -23.34 -0.25
N LEU A 97 1.84 -22.66 0.48
CA LEU A 97 0.63 -22.09 -0.10
C LEU A 97 0.96 -21.17 -1.28
N ILE A 98 1.92 -20.25 -1.09
CA ILE A 98 2.36 -19.30 -2.13
C ILE A 98 2.96 -20.02 -3.34
N ARG A 99 3.80 -21.03 -3.12
CA ARG A 99 4.36 -21.84 -4.23
C ARG A 99 3.27 -22.52 -5.05
N GLU A 100 2.25 -23.05 -4.38
CA GLU A 100 1.16 -23.77 -5.03
C GLU A 100 0.25 -22.85 -5.84
N THR A 101 0.12 -21.56 -5.51
CA THR A 101 -0.68 -20.61 -6.31
C THR A 101 0.06 -20.08 -7.54
N GLY A 102 1.38 -20.23 -7.61
CA GLY A 102 2.20 -19.64 -8.68
C GLY A 102 2.21 -18.10 -8.69
N ALA A 103 1.79 -17.44 -7.60
CA ALA A 103 1.76 -15.98 -7.52
C ALA A 103 3.18 -15.40 -7.55
N THR A 104 3.40 -14.39 -8.40
CA THR A 104 4.66 -13.63 -8.46
C THR A 104 4.57 -12.32 -7.69
N LEU A 105 3.36 -11.83 -7.42
CA LEU A 105 3.09 -10.68 -6.57
C LEU A 105 2.32 -11.14 -5.33
N VAL A 106 2.85 -10.91 -4.13
CA VAL A 106 2.24 -11.42 -2.89
C VAL A 106 2.19 -10.33 -1.83
N ALA A 107 0.98 -9.94 -1.43
CA ALA A 107 0.73 -9.02 -0.33
C ALA A 107 0.54 -9.77 0.98
N PHE A 108 1.24 -9.29 2.01
CA PHE A 108 1.20 -9.81 3.37
C PHE A 108 0.61 -8.76 4.31
N GLN A 109 -0.31 -9.20 5.16
CA GLN A 109 -0.82 -8.42 6.28
C GLN A 109 -0.36 -9.03 7.60
N GLU A 110 -0.40 -8.23 8.66
CA GLU A 110 0.08 -8.58 9.98
C GLU A 110 1.55 -9.02 9.97
N VAL A 111 2.44 -8.24 9.38
CA VAL A 111 3.87 -8.60 9.32
C VAL A 111 4.59 -8.09 10.56
N ASP A 112 5.13 -9.01 11.36
CA ASP A 112 6.03 -8.71 12.48
C ASP A 112 7.48 -8.65 11.99
N THR A 113 8.24 -7.67 12.50
CA THR A 113 9.71 -7.58 12.41
C THR A 113 10.29 -7.25 13.77
N ASN A 114 11.21 -8.09 14.26
CA ASN A 114 11.82 -7.95 15.59
C ASN A 114 10.82 -7.79 16.75
N VAL A 115 9.68 -8.48 16.63
CA VAL A 115 8.62 -8.50 17.64
C VAL A 115 8.75 -9.76 18.50
N ASP A 116 8.71 -9.63 19.82
CA ASP A 116 8.93 -10.75 20.76
C ASP A 116 7.97 -11.92 20.49
N ARG A 117 6.70 -11.60 20.20
CA ARG A 117 5.65 -12.61 19.93
C ARG A 117 5.94 -13.47 18.69
N SER A 118 6.76 -12.97 17.77
CA SER A 118 7.23 -13.66 16.56
C SER A 118 8.58 -14.36 16.73
N GLY A 119 9.13 -14.37 17.95
CA GLY A 119 10.49 -14.79 18.23
C GLY A 119 11.52 -13.88 17.57
N ASN A 120 11.23 -12.57 17.51
CA ASN A 120 12.11 -11.54 16.94
C ASN A 120 12.45 -11.74 15.46
N ALA A 121 11.57 -12.40 14.71
CA ALA A 121 11.75 -12.63 13.28
C ALA A 121 11.13 -11.51 12.43
N ASN A 122 11.68 -11.28 11.24
CA ASN A 122 10.90 -10.71 10.14
C ASN A 122 10.08 -11.84 9.50
N THR A 123 8.80 -11.89 9.82
CA THR A 123 7.90 -12.99 9.43
C THR A 123 7.73 -13.09 7.91
N SER A 124 7.54 -11.97 7.23
CA SER A 124 7.43 -11.96 5.75
C SER A 124 8.72 -12.41 5.06
N LEU A 125 9.89 -11.99 5.55
CA LEU A 125 11.19 -12.40 5.02
C LEU A 125 11.44 -13.90 5.24
N ASP A 126 11.09 -14.44 6.41
CA ASP A 126 11.23 -15.86 6.68
C ASP A 126 10.27 -16.72 5.85
N VAL A 127 9.09 -16.21 5.48
CA VAL A 127 8.21 -16.87 4.49
C VAL A 127 8.83 -16.80 3.08
N VAL A 128 9.27 -15.62 2.65
CA VAL A 128 9.83 -15.42 1.29
C VAL A 128 11.04 -16.30 1.03
N ARG A 129 12.01 -16.35 1.95
CA ARG A 129 13.24 -17.13 1.74
C ARG A 129 13.00 -18.63 1.56
N ARG A 130 11.88 -19.16 2.09
CA ARG A 130 11.51 -20.58 1.97
C ARG A 130 11.04 -20.98 0.58
N PHE A 131 10.54 -20.02 -0.21
CA PHE A 131 10.19 -20.26 -1.60
C PHE A 131 11.09 -19.53 -2.59
N ASN A 132 11.91 -18.58 -2.13
CA ASN A 132 12.96 -17.92 -2.89
C ASN A 132 14.25 -17.82 -2.07
N PRO A 133 15.14 -18.84 -2.15
CA PRO A 133 16.38 -18.90 -1.37
C PRO A 133 17.36 -17.74 -1.61
N ALA A 134 17.20 -16.92 -2.65
CA ALA A 134 18.01 -15.72 -2.85
C ALA A 134 17.93 -14.75 -1.66
N PHE A 135 16.83 -14.81 -0.90
CA PHE A 135 16.59 -13.98 0.28
C PHE A 135 17.30 -14.49 1.55
N ASP A 136 17.90 -15.69 1.55
CA ASP A 136 18.64 -16.20 2.71
C ASP A 136 19.80 -15.26 3.11
N ARG A 137 20.33 -14.52 2.14
CA ARG A 137 21.42 -13.55 2.34
C ARG A 137 21.07 -12.44 3.34
N PHE A 138 19.80 -12.13 3.54
CA PHE A 138 19.35 -11.15 4.54
C PHE A 138 19.26 -11.72 5.96
N THR A 139 19.44 -13.03 6.12
CA THR A 139 19.34 -13.75 7.40
C THR A 139 20.60 -14.54 7.76
N SER A 140 21.52 -14.73 6.81
CA SER A 140 22.74 -15.53 6.98
C SER A 140 23.82 -14.86 7.84
N GLY A 141 23.65 -13.58 8.19
CA GLY A 141 24.67 -12.77 8.86
C GLY A 141 25.73 -12.20 7.91
N GLU A 142 25.64 -12.51 6.61
CA GLU A 142 26.49 -11.88 5.60
C GLU A 142 26.17 -10.38 5.48
N PRO A 143 27.19 -9.51 5.35
CA PRO A 143 26.95 -8.09 5.12
C PRO A 143 26.18 -7.85 3.82
N VAL A 144 25.03 -7.19 3.91
CA VAL A 144 24.29 -6.67 2.76
C VAL A 144 24.36 -5.14 2.78
N PRO A 145 24.80 -4.49 1.68
CA PRO A 145 24.85 -3.04 1.60
C PRO A 145 23.49 -2.41 1.92
N THR A 146 23.49 -1.44 2.83
CA THR A 146 22.29 -0.67 3.17
C THR A 146 22.39 0.73 2.57
N VAL A 147 21.39 1.13 1.78
CA VAL A 147 21.36 2.42 1.06
C VAL A 147 19.95 3.05 1.09
N PRO A 148 19.78 4.34 0.77
CA PRO A 148 18.46 4.92 0.56
C PRO A 148 17.71 4.31 -0.65
N ILE A 149 16.36 4.29 -0.62
CA ILE A 149 15.51 3.78 -1.74
C ILE A 149 15.75 4.56 -3.05
N GLY A 150 16.17 5.81 -3.00
CA GLY A 150 16.48 6.60 -4.20
C GLY A 150 17.89 6.36 -4.77
N ALA A 151 18.80 5.76 -4.00
CA ALA A 151 20.23 5.73 -4.31
C ALA A 151 20.62 4.55 -5.22
N ASP A 152 21.69 4.72 -6.01
CA ASP A 152 22.31 3.62 -6.73
C ASP A 152 22.72 2.50 -5.76
N ALA A 153 22.46 1.25 -6.15
CA ALA A 153 22.64 0.09 -5.29
C ALA A 153 23.12 -1.11 -6.13
N PRO A 154 23.88 -2.04 -5.54
CA PRO A 154 24.12 -3.34 -6.16
C PRO A 154 22.81 -4.13 -6.29
N ASP A 155 22.81 -5.16 -7.15
CA ASP A 155 21.62 -5.98 -7.40
C ASP A 155 21.04 -6.63 -6.14
N THR A 156 21.89 -6.90 -5.13
CA THR A 156 21.47 -7.33 -3.80
C THR A 156 21.78 -6.26 -2.77
N ALA A 157 20.74 -5.64 -2.22
CA ALA A 157 20.86 -4.53 -1.27
C ALA A 157 19.65 -4.48 -0.33
N LEU A 158 19.85 -3.87 0.85
CA LEU A 158 18.79 -3.44 1.75
C LEU A 158 18.57 -1.94 1.51
N ARG A 159 17.38 -1.55 1.03
CA ARG A 159 17.10 -0.14 0.72
C ARG A 159 16.09 0.41 1.72
N LYS A 160 16.40 1.51 2.40
CA LYS A 160 15.55 2.06 3.47
C LYS A 160 15.07 3.47 3.12
N GLY A 161 13.80 3.73 3.38
CA GLY A 161 13.18 5.05 3.35
C GLY A 161 12.92 5.54 4.77
N SER A 162 13.02 6.85 4.98
CA SER A 162 12.62 7.50 6.24
C SER A 162 11.11 7.47 6.49
N ASP A 163 10.32 7.12 5.47
CA ASP A 163 8.87 6.92 5.53
C ASP A 163 8.44 5.61 6.23
N GLY A 164 9.39 4.79 6.69
CA GLY A 164 9.14 3.48 7.31
C GLY A 164 9.06 2.33 6.29
N THR A 165 9.57 2.54 5.08
CA THR A 165 9.61 1.52 4.03
C THR A 165 11.00 0.88 3.94
N THR A 166 11.07 -0.44 3.82
CA THR A 166 12.32 -1.18 3.60
C THR A 166 12.18 -2.15 2.44
N LEU A 167 13.18 -2.21 1.56
CA LEU A 167 13.26 -3.13 0.42
C LEU A 167 14.41 -4.09 0.63
N TYR A 168 14.10 -5.38 0.65
CA TYR A 168 15.06 -6.48 0.55
C TYR A 168 15.14 -6.86 -0.92
N GLN A 169 16.18 -6.38 -1.62
CA GLN A 169 16.30 -6.53 -3.07
C GLN A 169 17.28 -7.65 -3.44
N THR A 170 16.90 -8.48 -4.41
CA THR A 170 17.75 -9.50 -5.05
C THR A 170 17.50 -9.50 -6.57
N PRO A 171 18.36 -10.11 -7.40
CA PRO A 171 18.06 -10.32 -8.82
C PRO A 171 16.77 -11.12 -9.08
N GLN A 172 16.35 -11.97 -8.13
CA GLN A 172 15.20 -12.86 -8.25
C GLN A 172 13.88 -12.22 -7.79
N GLY A 173 13.95 -11.04 -7.17
CA GLY A 173 12.79 -10.30 -6.70
C GLY A 173 13.11 -9.34 -5.55
N THR A 174 12.09 -8.60 -5.14
CA THR A 174 12.15 -7.62 -4.05
C THR A 174 11.03 -7.88 -3.05
N LEU A 175 11.36 -7.97 -1.77
CA LEU A 175 10.38 -7.89 -0.68
C LEU A 175 10.36 -6.47 -0.14
N VAL A 176 9.19 -5.84 -0.17
CA VAL A 176 8.95 -4.50 0.37
C VAL A 176 8.21 -4.65 1.70
N THR A 177 8.67 -4.00 2.77
CA THR A 177 7.96 -3.95 4.06
C THR A 177 7.61 -2.50 4.38
N GLY A 178 6.40 -2.27 4.89
CA GLY A 178 5.91 -0.96 5.28
C GLY A 178 5.37 -0.97 6.70
N GLU A 179 5.93 -0.12 7.55
CA GLU A 179 5.59 -0.03 8.96
C GLU A 179 4.21 0.62 9.18
N SER A 180 3.30 -0.09 9.83
CA SER A 180 2.13 0.52 10.46
C SER A 180 2.52 1.08 11.83
N PHE A 181 3.40 0.38 12.56
CA PHE A 181 3.90 0.72 13.88
C PHE A 181 5.43 0.53 13.94
N SER A 182 6.11 1.31 14.80
CA SER A 182 7.54 1.21 15.07
C SER A 182 7.87 1.54 16.54
N GLY A 183 8.61 0.67 17.23
CA GLY A 183 9.22 0.93 18.54
C GLY A 183 8.65 0.12 19.72
N ASP A 184 8.79 0.68 20.93
CA ASP A 184 8.27 0.11 22.19
C ASP A 184 6.76 0.43 22.33
N ASP A 185 5.90 -0.58 22.12
CA ASP A 185 4.46 -0.53 22.33
C ASP A 185 4.03 -1.49 23.45
N ARG A 186 4.59 -1.28 24.63
CA ARG A 186 4.06 -1.87 25.88
C ARG A 186 2.57 -1.56 26.14
N GLY A 187 1.96 -0.59 25.43
CA GLY A 187 0.59 -0.13 25.65
C GLY A 187 -0.49 -0.85 24.83
N GLY A 188 -0.17 -1.33 23.63
CA GLY A 188 -1.11 -1.95 22.70
C GLY A 188 -0.81 -3.42 22.40
N LEU A 189 0.38 -3.69 21.87
CA LEU A 189 0.80 -5.03 21.43
C LEU A 189 1.71 -5.76 22.43
N GLY A 190 2.23 -5.05 23.44
CA GLY A 190 3.08 -5.60 24.50
C GLY A 190 4.55 -5.75 24.12
N ASP A 191 4.99 -5.09 23.04
CA ASP A 191 6.31 -5.27 22.45
C ASP A 191 7.30 -4.21 22.96
N SER A 192 8.54 -4.62 23.24
CA SER A 192 9.52 -3.77 23.96
C SER A 192 10.79 -3.40 23.18
N GLY A 193 10.94 -3.90 21.94
CA GLY A 193 12.10 -3.64 21.09
C GLY A 193 12.06 -2.27 20.41
N ALA A 194 13.15 -1.51 20.46
CA ALA A 194 13.24 -0.18 19.84
C ALA A 194 13.13 -0.22 18.30
N ASP A 195 13.40 -1.37 17.71
CA ASP A 195 13.32 -1.69 16.27
C ASP A 195 12.21 -2.71 15.97
N ALA A 196 11.32 -2.99 16.94
CA ALA A 196 10.13 -3.80 16.71
C ALA A 196 9.18 -3.04 15.79
N THR A 197 8.74 -3.68 14.71
CA THR A 197 7.76 -3.10 13.79
C THR A 197 6.67 -4.09 13.44
N TYR A 198 5.49 -3.53 13.17
CA TYR A 198 4.32 -4.25 12.70
C TYR A 198 3.74 -3.53 11.48
N GLY A 199 3.30 -4.26 10.46
CA GLY A 199 2.61 -3.65 9.34
C GLY A 199 2.30 -4.58 8.18
N ASN A 200 2.60 -4.11 6.97
CA ASN A 200 2.33 -4.81 5.72
C ASN A 200 3.63 -5.16 5.01
N ALA A 201 3.60 -6.15 4.13
CA ALA A 201 4.68 -6.39 3.19
C ALA A 201 4.15 -6.78 1.81
N PHE A 202 4.99 -6.65 0.79
CA PHE A 202 4.66 -6.99 -0.58
C PHE A 202 5.89 -7.58 -1.27
N TYR A 203 5.80 -8.85 -1.67
CA TYR A 203 6.82 -9.53 -2.45
C TYR A 203 6.55 -9.38 -3.95
N VAL A 204 7.60 -9.03 -4.69
CA VAL A 204 7.62 -8.85 -6.14
C VAL A 204 8.68 -9.78 -6.73
N GLY A 205 8.26 -10.91 -7.29
CA GLY A 205 9.14 -11.88 -7.94
C GLY A 205 9.50 -11.49 -9.38
N ALA A 206 10.69 -11.87 -9.83
CA ALA A 206 11.10 -11.72 -11.23
C ALA A 206 10.08 -12.40 -12.18
N PRO A 207 9.84 -11.84 -13.37
CA PRO A 207 10.54 -10.72 -14.01
C PRO A 207 10.04 -9.32 -13.59
N HIS A 208 9.07 -9.22 -12.66
CA HIS A 208 8.57 -7.94 -12.18
C HIS A 208 9.66 -7.18 -11.40
N LYS A 209 9.61 -5.84 -11.46
CA LYS A 209 10.58 -4.98 -10.78
C LYS A 209 9.88 -3.88 -10.00
N VAL A 210 10.31 -3.68 -8.76
CA VAL A 210 9.92 -2.52 -7.96
C VAL A 210 10.65 -1.30 -8.50
N VAL A 211 9.91 -0.25 -8.86
CA VAL A 211 10.49 1.04 -9.30
C VAL A 211 10.35 2.12 -8.25
N GLU A 212 9.36 1.98 -7.35
CA GLU A 212 9.15 2.86 -6.21
C GLU A 212 8.33 2.12 -5.14
N ALA A 213 8.54 2.44 -3.86
CA ALA A 213 7.64 2.09 -2.78
C ALA A 213 7.71 3.12 -1.65
N TYR A 214 6.58 3.32 -0.99
CA TYR A 214 6.46 4.18 0.19
C TYR A 214 5.29 3.74 1.07
N THR A 215 5.34 4.13 2.33
CA THR A 215 4.32 3.78 3.33
C THR A 215 3.52 5.01 3.71
N LEU A 216 2.20 4.89 3.75
CA LEU A 216 1.29 5.92 4.26
C LEU A 216 0.64 5.42 5.54
N ALA A 217 0.82 6.11 6.65
CA ALA A 217 -0.02 5.88 7.83
C ALA A 217 -1.46 6.29 7.50
N LEU A 218 -2.42 5.45 7.91
CA LEU A 218 -3.84 5.71 7.73
C LEU A 218 -4.37 6.58 8.89
N PRO A 219 -5.52 7.26 8.71
CA PRO A 219 -6.17 7.98 9.80
C PRO A 219 -6.30 7.09 11.05
N PRO A 220 -5.88 7.58 12.24
CA PRO A 220 -5.89 6.79 13.47
C PRO A 220 -7.13 7.01 14.35
N THR A 221 -7.96 8.00 14.02
CA THR A 221 -9.15 8.38 14.81
C THR A 221 -10.41 8.47 13.94
N PRO A 222 -11.61 8.17 14.48
CA PRO A 222 -12.87 8.25 13.74
C PRO A 222 -13.24 9.71 13.38
N GLY A 223 -13.17 10.63 14.34
CA GLY A 223 -13.81 11.95 14.27
C GLY A 223 -12.99 13.13 13.72
N GLY A 224 -11.87 12.91 13.02
CA GLY A 224 -11.09 14.02 12.47
C GLY A 224 -10.02 14.60 13.40
N ASP A 225 -10.21 14.52 14.72
CA ASP A 225 -9.40 15.15 15.77
C ASP A 225 -7.96 14.62 15.93
N GLY A 226 -7.52 13.72 15.04
CA GLY A 226 -6.16 13.19 15.03
C GLY A 226 -5.16 14.11 14.30
N PRO A 227 -3.87 13.76 14.31
CA PRO A 227 -2.88 14.41 13.46
C PRO A 227 -3.35 14.44 11.99
N PRO A 228 -3.00 15.48 11.22
CA PRO A 228 -3.42 15.58 9.83
C PRO A 228 -2.78 14.47 8.99
N VAL A 229 -3.61 13.85 8.15
CA VAL A 229 -3.14 12.98 7.06
C VAL A 229 -2.72 13.82 5.86
N ALA A 230 -2.12 13.20 4.83
CA ALA A 230 -1.76 13.93 3.62
C ALA A 230 -3.00 14.53 2.95
N THR A 231 -2.89 15.75 2.43
CA THR A 231 -3.97 16.38 1.64
C THR A 231 -4.07 15.73 0.25
N ALA A 232 -5.13 16.04 -0.49
CA ALA A 232 -5.28 15.53 -1.86
C ALA A 232 -4.14 15.99 -2.79
N GLU A 233 -3.65 17.22 -2.62
CA GLU A 233 -2.52 17.77 -3.37
C GLU A 233 -1.22 17.04 -3.02
N GLU A 234 -1.00 16.75 -1.75
CA GLU A 234 0.17 15.99 -1.30
C GLU A 234 0.11 14.53 -1.78
N LEU A 235 -1.06 13.90 -1.76
CA LEU A 235 -1.24 12.57 -2.33
C LEU A 235 -0.99 12.57 -3.83
N ALA A 236 -1.45 13.59 -4.55
CA ALA A 236 -1.16 13.75 -5.98
C ALA A 236 0.35 13.89 -6.23
N ALA A 237 1.06 14.71 -5.44
CA ALA A 237 2.50 14.86 -5.53
C ALA A 237 3.25 13.54 -5.26
N LEU A 238 2.80 12.75 -4.26
CA LEU A 238 3.33 11.41 -4.05
C LEU A 238 3.11 10.53 -5.30
N GLY A 239 1.94 10.64 -5.94
CA GLY A 239 1.58 9.98 -7.19
C GLY A 239 2.47 10.33 -8.39
N ASP A 240 3.12 11.49 -8.38
CA ASP A 240 3.77 12.03 -9.59
C ASP A 240 5.06 11.31 -10.01
N GLY A 241 5.64 10.49 -9.14
CA GLY A 241 6.83 9.73 -9.50
C GLY A 241 7.68 9.39 -8.30
N LYS A 242 8.99 9.29 -8.53
CA LYS A 242 9.93 8.92 -7.47
C LYS A 242 9.98 10.02 -6.42
N LEU A 243 9.89 9.61 -5.16
CA LEU A 243 9.97 10.55 -4.04
C LEU A 243 11.44 10.98 -3.86
N THR A 244 11.64 12.27 -3.67
CA THR A 244 12.90 12.82 -3.18
C THR A 244 13.12 12.46 -1.71
N ASP A 245 14.37 12.54 -1.24
CA ASP A 245 14.68 12.27 0.18
C ASP A 245 13.91 13.22 1.12
N ALA A 246 13.77 14.49 0.73
CA ALA A 246 13.02 15.48 1.51
C ALA A 246 11.52 15.14 1.60
N GLU A 247 10.90 14.65 0.52
CA GLU A 247 9.50 14.20 0.52
C GLU A 247 9.31 12.96 1.39
N ARG A 248 10.27 12.01 1.37
CA ARG A 248 10.26 10.84 2.26
C ARG A 248 10.41 11.22 3.72
N ASP A 249 11.31 12.15 4.02
CA ASP A 249 11.50 12.64 5.39
C ASP A 249 10.23 13.31 5.92
N ALA A 250 9.59 14.14 5.10
CA ALA A 250 8.32 14.77 5.44
C ALA A 250 7.21 13.73 5.65
N LEU A 251 7.14 12.72 4.78
CA LEU A 251 6.19 11.62 4.91
C LEU A 251 6.46 10.78 6.17
N GLY A 252 7.71 10.49 6.48
CA GLY A 252 8.13 9.76 7.68
C GLY A 252 7.75 10.48 8.97
N GLN A 253 8.02 11.79 9.05
CA GLN A 253 7.61 12.61 10.19
C GLN A 253 6.09 12.60 10.39
N ARG A 254 5.32 12.64 9.30
CA ARG A 254 3.86 12.57 9.34
C ARG A 254 3.36 11.20 9.78
N ASN A 255 3.93 10.13 9.23
CA ASN A 255 3.61 8.75 9.63
C ASN A 255 3.85 8.57 11.13
N GLU A 256 4.99 9.02 11.62
CA GLU A 256 5.34 8.93 13.03
C GLU A 256 4.38 9.73 13.94
N ALA A 257 3.96 10.92 13.51
CA ALA A 257 2.97 11.70 14.23
C ALA A 257 1.61 10.98 14.31
N LEU A 258 1.14 10.40 13.20
CA LEU A 258 -0.10 9.63 13.14
C LEU A 258 -0.05 8.37 14.02
N ARG A 259 1.09 7.67 14.05
CA ARG A 259 1.32 6.50 14.92
C ARG A 259 1.23 6.87 16.40
N LYS A 260 1.97 7.91 16.82
CA LYS A 260 1.99 8.38 18.22
C LYS A 260 0.64 8.93 18.69
N GLY A 261 -0.16 9.48 17.78
CA GLY A 261 -1.48 10.02 18.08
C GLY A 261 -2.60 8.98 18.12
N SER A 262 -2.31 7.70 17.91
CA SER A 262 -3.34 6.66 17.76
C SER A 262 -3.74 6.06 19.12
N PRO A 263 -5.01 6.17 19.54
CA PRO A 263 -5.53 5.47 20.72
C PRO A 263 -5.74 3.96 20.45
N LEU A 264 -5.59 3.54 19.19
CA LEU A 264 -5.78 2.18 18.70
C LEU A 264 -4.52 1.72 17.95
N GLU A 265 -4.49 0.44 17.59
CA GLU A 265 -3.44 -0.13 16.74
C GLU A 265 -3.32 0.66 15.41
N PRO A 266 -2.16 1.33 15.15
CA PRO A 266 -1.96 2.09 13.92
C PRO A 266 -2.07 1.20 12.68
N ARG A 267 -2.59 1.77 11.58
CA ARG A 267 -2.71 1.09 10.28
C ARG A 267 -1.95 1.85 9.20
N SER A 268 -1.52 1.16 8.15
CA SER A 268 -0.89 1.76 6.99
C SER A 268 -1.40 1.20 5.66
N ALA A 269 -1.16 1.96 4.60
CA ALA A 269 -1.18 1.51 3.22
C ALA A 269 0.27 1.51 2.71
N LEU A 270 0.73 0.34 2.25
CA LEU A 270 2.01 0.19 1.57
C LEU A 270 1.77 0.32 0.05
N VAL A 271 2.27 1.39 -0.55
CA VAL A 271 2.20 1.61 -1.99
C VAL A 271 3.49 1.09 -2.60
N THR A 272 3.38 0.18 -3.57
CA THR A 272 4.51 -0.33 -4.35
C THR A 272 4.21 -0.18 -5.84
N ARG A 273 5.10 0.52 -6.56
CA ARG A 273 5.03 0.62 -8.01
C ARG A 273 5.89 -0.46 -8.64
N VAL A 274 5.26 -1.20 -9.54
CA VAL A 274 5.84 -2.38 -10.17
C VAL A 274 5.79 -2.23 -11.67
N VAL A 275 6.91 -2.48 -12.34
CA VAL A 275 6.95 -2.65 -13.80
C VAL A 275 6.90 -4.14 -14.11
N GLY A 276 5.92 -4.54 -14.90
CA GLY A 276 5.77 -5.90 -15.39
C GLY A 276 6.67 -6.23 -16.58
N PRO A 277 6.70 -7.51 -17.01
CA PRO A 277 7.41 -7.92 -18.22
C PRO A 277 6.87 -7.25 -19.50
N ASP A 278 5.63 -6.76 -19.46
CA ASP A 278 4.99 -5.97 -20.51
C ASP A 278 5.44 -4.49 -20.55
N GLY A 279 6.33 -4.09 -19.64
CA GLY A 279 6.81 -2.72 -19.50
C GLY A 279 5.78 -1.75 -18.91
N ARG A 280 4.58 -2.22 -18.56
CA ARG A 280 3.54 -1.39 -17.92
C ARG A 280 3.83 -1.25 -16.43
N GLU A 281 3.81 0.00 -15.97
CA GLU A 281 3.88 0.33 -14.54
C GLU A 281 2.50 0.24 -13.90
N ARG A 282 2.45 -0.34 -12.71
CA ARG A 282 1.23 -0.52 -11.90
C ARG A 282 1.51 -0.10 -10.48
N SER A 283 0.50 0.47 -9.82
CA SER A 283 0.56 0.74 -8.39
C SER A 283 -0.21 -0.32 -7.63
N VAL A 284 0.47 -0.98 -6.69
CA VAL A 284 -0.12 -1.99 -5.82
C VAL A 284 -0.16 -1.44 -4.40
N ILE A 285 -1.35 -1.34 -3.83
CA ILE A 285 -1.61 -0.79 -2.50
C ILE A 285 -2.01 -1.95 -1.59
N THR A 286 -1.10 -2.35 -0.71
CA THR A 286 -1.35 -3.36 0.32
C THR A 286 -1.81 -2.70 1.61
N THR A 287 -2.88 -3.19 2.22
CA THR A 287 -3.39 -2.61 3.47
C THR A 287 -3.92 -3.65 4.45
N HIS A 288 -4.02 -3.24 5.71
CA HIS A 288 -4.76 -3.93 6.75
C HIS A 288 -5.54 -2.87 7.51
N LEU A 289 -6.88 -2.90 7.44
CA LEU A 289 -7.73 -1.87 8.04
C LEU A 289 -8.15 -2.22 9.47
N SER A 290 -8.62 -1.23 10.22
CA SER A 290 -9.07 -1.42 11.60
C SER A 290 -10.17 -2.48 11.74
N LYS A 291 -10.02 -3.36 12.74
CA LYS A 291 -10.94 -4.47 13.05
C LYS A 291 -12.36 -4.03 13.43
N ASN A 292 -13.27 -5.01 13.47
CA ASN A 292 -14.66 -4.82 13.88
C ASN A 292 -14.78 -4.16 15.27
N GLY A 293 -15.57 -3.09 15.35
CA GLY A 293 -15.78 -2.29 16.56
C GLY A 293 -15.67 -0.79 16.31
N ASP A 294 -14.90 -0.39 15.29
CA ASP A 294 -14.70 1.01 14.91
C ASP A 294 -15.07 1.25 13.44
N LYS A 295 -16.38 1.20 13.16
CA LYS A 295 -16.92 1.37 11.80
C LYS A 295 -16.59 2.74 11.22
N GLU A 296 -16.57 3.77 12.05
CA GLU A 296 -16.33 5.14 11.63
C GLU A 296 -14.86 5.35 11.26
N LEU A 297 -13.92 4.88 12.09
CA LEU A 297 -12.49 4.89 11.75
C LEU A 297 -12.24 4.14 10.44
N ARG A 298 -12.80 2.93 10.31
CA ARG A 298 -12.61 2.14 9.10
C ARG A 298 -13.20 2.80 7.86
N ALA A 299 -14.36 3.44 7.97
CA ALA A 299 -14.93 4.23 6.87
C ALA A 299 -14.01 5.40 6.48
N ARG A 300 -13.41 6.08 7.46
CA ARG A 300 -12.42 7.14 7.21
C ARG A 300 -11.15 6.61 6.56
N GLN A 301 -10.64 5.47 7.02
CA GLN A 301 -9.49 4.80 6.43
C GLN A 301 -9.77 4.36 4.98
N LEU A 302 -10.95 3.81 4.70
CA LEU A 302 -11.40 3.46 3.35
C LEU A 302 -11.51 4.68 2.43
N ALA A 303 -12.09 5.78 2.93
CA ALA A 303 -12.19 7.03 2.16
C ALA A 303 -10.81 7.60 1.84
N TYR A 304 -9.86 7.54 2.79
CA TYR A 304 -8.49 7.97 2.55
C TYR A 304 -7.78 7.05 1.55
N LEU A 305 -7.93 5.72 1.69
CA LEU A 305 -7.39 4.73 0.76
C LEU A 305 -7.91 4.94 -0.68
N ALA A 306 -9.19 5.31 -0.83
CA ALA A 306 -9.77 5.67 -2.11
C ALA A 306 -9.10 6.90 -2.74
N GLN A 307 -8.74 7.92 -1.93
CA GLN A 307 -7.98 9.09 -2.40
C GLN A 307 -6.56 8.71 -2.84
N VAL A 308 -5.88 7.83 -2.09
CA VAL A 308 -4.55 7.32 -2.48
C VAL A 308 -4.64 6.59 -3.82
N ALA A 309 -5.63 5.70 -3.99
CA ALA A 309 -5.83 5.00 -5.26
C ALA A 309 -6.11 5.96 -6.43
N GLN A 310 -6.93 6.99 -6.21
CA GLN A 310 -7.19 8.02 -7.23
C GLN A 310 -5.92 8.80 -7.59
N ALA A 311 -5.08 9.16 -6.61
CA ALA A 311 -3.82 9.85 -6.86
C ALA A 311 -2.86 8.96 -7.67
N GLU A 312 -2.67 7.71 -7.26
CA GLU A 312 -1.81 6.76 -7.97
C GLU A 312 -2.28 6.49 -9.40
N SER A 313 -3.59 6.44 -9.64
CA SER A 313 -4.15 6.24 -10.98
C SER A 313 -3.87 7.41 -11.94
N LYS A 314 -3.66 8.62 -11.40
CA LYS A 314 -3.48 9.87 -12.17
C LYS A 314 -2.02 10.28 -12.32
N GLY A 315 -1.13 9.78 -11.47
CA GLY A 315 0.29 10.14 -11.53
C GLY A 315 0.90 9.81 -12.90
N PRO A 316 1.81 10.62 -13.45
CA PRO A 316 2.49 10.33 -14.72
C PRO A 316 3.50 9.15 -14.62
N PRO A 317 3.46 8.17 -15.55
CA PRO A 317 2.36 7.88 -16.46
C PRO A 317 1.17 7.30 -15.71
N ALA A 318 -0.06 7.55 -16.16
CA ALA A 318 -1.26 7.00 -15.53
C ALA A 318 -1.15 5.48 -15.35
N ARG A 319 -1.47 4.98 -14.16
CA ARG A 319 -1.18 3.59 -13.75
C ARG A 319 -2.45 2.79 -13.55
N GLU A 320 -2.38 1.50 -13.86
CA GLU A 320 -3.33 0.55 -13.30
C GLU A 320 -3.07 0.43 -11.80
N VAL A 321 -4.12 0.59 -10.99
CA VAL A 321 -4.07 0.46 -9.53
C VAL A 321 -4.71 -0.84 -9.10
N VAL A 322 -4.02 -1.58 -8.23
CA VAL A 322 -4.51 -2.74 -7.48
C VAL A 322 -4.53 -2.38 -6.00
N VAL A 323 -5.66 -2.57 -5.33
CA VAL A 323 -5.80 -2.44 -3.88
C VAL A 323 -6.18 -3.79 -3.31
N LEU A 324 -5.36 -4.30 -2.39
CA LEU A 324 -5.54 -5.63 -1.81
C LEU A 324 -5.13 -5.66 -0.34
N GLY A 325 -5.65 -6.65 0.36
CA GLY A 325 -5.34 -6.83 1.78
C GLY A 325 -6.52 -7.32 2.59
N ASP A 326 -6.36 -7.23 3.91
CA ASP A 326 -7.40 -7.47 4.88
C ASP A 326 -8.14 -6.16 5.20
N PHE A 327 -9.36 -6.04 4.69
CA PHE A 327 -10.16 -4.84 4.89
C PHE A 327 -10.95 -4.85 6.20
N ASN A 328 -10.97 -5.95 6.95
CA ASN A 328 -11.75 -6.11 8.18
C ASN A 328 -13.23 -5.69 8.05
N SER A 329 -13.77 -5.72 6.83
CA SER A 329 -15.07 -5.16 6.45
C SER A 329 -15.79 -6.08 5.48
N SER A 330 -17.07 -5.81 5.20
CA SER A 330 -17.77 -6.51 4.14
C SER A 330 -17.39 -5.93 2.78
N THR A 331 -17.43 -6.75 1.74
CA THR A 331 -17.23 -6.29 0.37
C THR A 331 -18.18 -5.17 -0.05
N LYS A 332 -19.41 -5.14 0.47
CA LYS A 332 -20.37 -4.06 0.19
C LYS A 332 -19.89 -2.71 0.75
N GLU A 333 -19.37 -2.70 1.97
CA GLU A 333 -18.84 -1.50 2.63
C GLU A 333 -17.57 -1.01 1.93
N VAL A 334 -16.66 -1.93 1.57
CA VAL A 334 -15.44 -1.58 0.81
C VAL A 334 -15.78 -1.03 -0.57
N GLY A 335 -16.73 -1.66 -1.28
CA GLY A 335 -17.18 -1.21 -2.60
C GLY A 335 -17.75 0.19 -2.60
N ALA A 336 -18.53 0.55 -1.57
CA ALA A 336 -19.07 1.90 -1.44
C ALA A 336 -18.00 3.01 -1.44
N ALA A 337 -16.77 2.70 -1.01
CA ALA A 337 -15.65 3.63 -1.06
C ALA A 337 -14.82 3.49 -2.35
N LEU A 338 -14.45 2.25 -2.73
CA LEU A 338 -13.48 2.00 -3.80
C LEU A 338 -14.07 2.09 -5.21
N GLU A 339 -15.37 1.83 -5.40
CA GLU A 339 -16.00 1.96 -6.73
C GLU A 339 -16.02 3.42 -7.20
N GLY A 340 -16.20 4.38 -6.28
CA GLY A 340 -16.08 5.81 -6.57
C GLY A 340 -14.66 6.26 -6.92
N ALA A 341 -13.65 5.46 -6.57
CA ALA A 341 -12.27 5.64 -7.01
C ALA A 341 -11.97 5.00 -8.38
N GLY A 342 -12.98 4.48 -9.07
CA GLY A 342 -12.81 3.80 -10.36
C GLY A 342 -12.29 2.38 -10.24
N LEU A 343 -12.30 1.80 -9.04
CA LEU A 343 -11.88 0.41 -8.81
C LEU A 343 -13.06 -0.55 -8.92
N ASN A 344 -12.75 -1.78 -9.28
CA ASN A 344 -13.66 -2.88 -9.43
C ASN A 344 -13.21 -4.04 -8.56
N ARG A 345 -14.17 -4.63 -7.83
CA ARG A 345 -13.91 -5.87 -7.12
C ARG A 345 -13.57 -7.00 -8.08
N VAL A 346 -12.49 -7.70 -7.77
CA VAL A 346 -12.07 -8.92 -8.43
C VAL A 346 -12.21 -10.11 -7.48
N VAL A 347 -11.78 -9.95 -6.24
CA VAL A 347 -11.88 -10.98 -5.20
C VAL A 347 -12.54 -10.40 -3.96
N GLY A 348 -13.45 -11.17 -3.35
CA GLY A 348 -14.20 -10.79 -2.16
C GLY A 348 -15.60 -11.39 -2.18
N GLY A 349 -16.07 -11.83 -1.03
CA GLY A 349 -17.27 -12.65 -0.90
C GLY A 349 -18.18 -12.27 0.25
N LYS A 350 -19.12 -13.17 0.55
CA LYS A 350 -20.11 -13.01 1.61
C LYS A 350 -19.48 -13.27 2.99
N LYS A 351 -20.00 -12.61 4.04
CA LYS A 351 -19.49 -12.77 5.40
C LYS A 351 -19.71 -14.19 5.92
N GLU A 352 -20.84 -14.78 5.55
CA GLU A 352 -21.26 -16.12 5.99
C GLU A 352 -20.29 -17.21 5.52
N THR A 353 -19.58 -16.98 4.42
CA THR A 353 -18.57 -17.93 3.93
C THR A 353 -17.20 -17.72 4.58
N GLY A 354 -16.96 -16.54 5.18
CA GLY A 354 -15.65 -16.12 5.67
C GLY A 354 -14.76 -15.46 4.60
N ALA A 355 -15.31 -15.16 3.43
CA ALA A 355 -14.58 -14.67 2.25
C ALA A 355 -14.60 -13.14 2.10
N ASN A 356 -14.98 -12.40 3.14
CA ASN A 356 -15.27 -10.97 3.01
C ASN A 356 -14.12 -10.06 3.47
N TYR A 357 -13.10 -10.58 4.16
CA TYR A 357 -12.05 -9.74 4.73
C TYR A 357 -10.90 -9.52 3.74
N ASP A 358 -10.34 -10.60 3.21
CA ASP A 358 -9.30 -10.58 2.19
C ASP A 358 -9.91 -10.30 0.81
N GLN A 359 -9.60 -9.15 0.25
CA GLN A 359 -10.20 -8.68 -1.00
C GLN A 359 -9.14 -8.15 -1.96
N ILE A 360 -9.47 -8.18 -3.26
CA ILE A 360 -8.65 -7.60 -4.33
C ILE A 360 -9.56 -6.73 -5.20
N TRP A 361 -9.13 -5.49 -5.41
CA TRP A 361 -9.79 -4.47 -6.21
C TRP A 361 -8.81 -3.94 -7.26
N VAL A 362 -9.26 -3.74 -8.49
CA VAL A 362 -8.40 -3.30 -9.61
C VAL A 362 -9.04 -2.15 -10.36
N SER A 363 -8.25 -1.35 -11.06
CA SER A 363 -8.76 -0.26 -11.90
C SER A 363 -9.77 -0.72 -12.96
N GLY A 364 -10.70 0.17 -13.30
CA GLY A 364 -11.64 -0.03 -14.41
C GLY A 364 -10.93 -0.36 -15.71
N GLY A 365 -11.37 -1.42 -16.37
CA GLY A 365 -10.79 -1.89 -17.63
C GLY A 365 -9.61 -2.86 -17.49
N THR A 366 -9.07 -3.08 -16.28
CA THR A 366 -8.05 -4.11 -16.07
C THR A 366 -8.63 -5.50 -16.29
N ALA A 367 -8.07 -6.22 -17.26
CA ALA A 367 -8.45 -7.60 -17.54
C ALA A 367 -7.92 -8.52 -16.42
N THR A 368 -8.82 -9.34 -15.88
CA THR A 368 -8.51 -10.31 -14.82
C THR A 368 -9.16 -11.64 -15.11
N ASP A 369 -8.51 -12.71 -14.68
CA ASP A 369 -9.12 -14.04 -14.62
C ASP A 369 -8.66 -14.81 -13.38
N THR A 370 -9.17 -16.04 -13.27
CA THR A 370 -8.81 -16.95 -12.17
C THR A 370 -9.08 -16.31 -10.81
N ASN A 371 -10.13 -15.50 -10.72
CA ASN A 371 -10.49 -14.78 -9.51
C ASN A 371 -10.99 -15.77 -8.48
N ALA A 372 -10.28 -15.93 -7.37
CA ALA A 372 -10.47 -17.03 -6.44
C ALA A 372 -10.34 -16.61 -4.99
N GLN A 373 -11.11 -17.27 -4.14
CA GLN A 373 -10.83 -17.39 -2.72
C GLN A 373 -10.07 -18.70 -2.54
N VAL A 374 -8.80 -18.62 -2.16
CA VAL A 374 -7.92 -19.78 -2.02
C VAL A 374 -7.97 -20.27 -0.59
N GLU A 375 -8.20 -21.56 -0.36
CA GLU A 375 -8.19 -22.14 0.97
C GLU A 375 -6.82 -21.98 1.64
N ALA A 376 -6.76 -21.23 2.74
CA ALA A 376 -5.51 -21.01 3.47
C ALA A 376 -5.19 -22.21 4.40
N GLY A 377 -6.19 -23.00 4.78
CA GLY A 377 -6.02 -24.19 5.61
C GLY A 377 -5.35 -23.87 6.95
N ARG A 378 -4.13 -24.36 7.15
CA ARG A 378 -3.30 -24.10 8.34
C ARG A 378 -2.14 -23.12 8.07
N ALA A 379 -2.20 -22.35 6.98
CA ALA A 379 -1.22 -21.30 6.69
C ALA A 379 -1.60 -19.96 7.35
N SER A 380 -2.87 -19.75 7.69
CA SER A 380 -3.38 -18.53 8.31
C SER A 380 -4.57 -18.86 9.23
N ASP A 381 -4.91 -17.97 10.15
CA ASP A 381 -6.20 -18.00 10.86
C ASP A 381 -7.34 -17.44 9.99
N HIS A 382 -7.00 -16.71 8.92
CA HIS A 382 -7.93 -16.40 7.85
C HIS A 382 -8.27 -17.68 7.10
N LYS A 383 -9.58 -17.87 6.86
CA LYS A 383 -10.07 -19.07 6.16
C LYS A 383 -9.58 -19.12 4.71
N TYR A 384 -9.45 -17.96 4.08
CA TYR A 384 -9.09 -17.83 2.69
C TYR A 384 -8.03 -16.75 2.46
N ALA A 385 -7.29 -16.90 1.38
CA ALA A 385 -6.46 -15.88 0.76
C ALA A 385 -7.14 -15.41 -0.54
N GLY A 386 -6.96 -14.15 -0.92
CA GLY A 386 -7.49 -13.65 -2.19
C GLY A 386 -6.50 -13.86 -3.33
N TYR A 387 -6.94 -14.38 -4.49
CA TYR A 387 -6.07 -14.60 -5.66
C TYR A 387 -6.72 -14.17 -6.97
N THR A 388 -5.92 -13.60 -7.88
CA THR A 388 -6.33 -13.29 -9.25
C THR A 388 -5.11 -13.31 -10.19
N VAL A 389 -5.35 -13.40 -11.49
CA VAL A 389 -4.34 -13.20 -12.53
C VAL A 389 -4.68 -11.93 -13.30
N LEU A 390 -3.75 -10.97 -13.35
CA LEU A 390 -3.83 -9.81 -14.24
C LEU A 390 -3.34 -10.17 -15.65
N ARG A 391 -3.97 -9.61 -16.69
CA ARG A 391 -3.63 -9.86 -18.10
C ARG A 391 -2.96 -8.71 -18.83
#